data_AF-A0A970A1E7-F1
#
_entry.id   AF-A0A970A1E7-F1
#
_cell.length_a   1.000
_cell.length_b   1.000
_cell.length_c   1.000
_cell.angle_alpha   90.00
_cell.angle_beta   90.00
_cell.angle_gamma   90.00
#
_symmetry.space_group_name_H-M   'P 1'
#
loop_
_entity.id
_entity.type
_entity.pdbx_description
1 polymer ?
#
loop_
_entity_poly.entity_id
_entity_poly.type
_entity_poly.pdbx_seq_one_letter_code
_entity_poly.pdbx_strand_id
1 'polypeptide(L)'
;MPSVVLAADTPKVIINGKALDLDVPPQIYSGRTFVPLRGIFEALGTQIQWDPTTETITATKGSLVIVLKVGESFAYINNEKVSVDAPARIVSGRTLVPLRFVSEALGLTVNWDDKTMTVTISSKTDSLSSPTSQKVMTPEEAVALFKARLEEIGLTVVDSGYGIYLTYDKSKDKVIDGVTYYFIQFGESYPDWGGIGFYVVNSITGEIYSIAVDWENYETFEYELDKNLADDEVFKQYFSPNEGMYEDM
;
A
#
# COMPACT_ATOMS: atom_id res chain seq x y z
N MET A 1 -16.74 50.57 -9.90
CA MET A 1 -17.55 49.52 -10.55
C MET A 1 -17.11 48.20 -9.95
N PRO A 2 -18.01 47.40 -9.36
CA PRO A 2 -17.61 46.12 -8.77
C PRO A 2 -17.48 45.09 -9.90
N SER A 3 -16.28 44.53 -10.08
CA SER A 3 -16.10 43.29 -10.83
C SER A 3 -16.08 42.17 -9.81
N VAL A 4 -17.24 41.57 -9.56
CA VAL A 4 -17.31 40.25 -8.93
C VAL A 4 -16.79 39.28 -9.97
N VAL A 5 -15.55 38.81 -9.78
CA VAL A 5 -15.06 37.62 -10.49
C VAL A 5 -15.85 36.47 -9.88
N LEU A 6 -16.84 35.93 -10.61
CA LEU A 6 -17.38 34.61 -10.28
C LEU A 6 -16.19 33.66 -10.20
N ALA A 7 -16.06 32.95 -9.09
CA ALA A 7 -15.03 31.94 -8.89
C ALA A 7 -14.95 31.07 -10.15
N ALA A 8 -13.84 31.17 -10.90
CA ALA A 8 -13.57 30.21 -11.96
C ALA A 8 -13.55 28.83 -11.28
N ASP A 9 -14.33 27.88 -11.78
CA ASP A 9 -14.43 26.55 -11.18
C ASP A 9 -13.03 25.94 -11.03
N THR A 10 -12.49 26.02 -9.82
CA THR A 10 -11.18 25.45 -9.49
C THR A 10 -11.35 23.94 -9.43
N PRO A 11 -10.49 23.16 -10.13
CA PRO A 11 -10.64 21.73 -10.10
C PRO A 11 -10.58 21.18 -8.67
N LYS A 12 -11.49 20.28 -8.34
CA LYS A 12 -11.54 19.63 -7.02
C LYS A 12 -10.80 18.32 -7.05
N VAL A 13 -10.21 17.93 -5.93
CA VAL A 13 -9.57 16.62 -5.79
C VAL A 13 -10.30 15.82 -4.73
N ILE A 14 -10.68 14.60 -5.08
CA ILE A 14 -11.23 13.60 -4.19
C ILE A 14 -10.25 12.42 -4.18
N ILE A 15 -9.80 12.03 -2.99
CA ILE A 15 -8.94 10.85 -2.79
C ILE A 15 -9.69 9.86 -1.92
N ASN A 16 -9.90 8.64 -2.42
CA ASN A 16 -10.60 7.56 -1.71
C ASN A 16 -11.95 8.02 -1.13
N GLY A 17 -12.73 8.76 -1.93
CA GLY A 17 -14.04 9.30 -1.54
C GLY A 17 -14.01 10.54 -0.64
N LYS A 18 -12.84 10.99 -0.17
CA LYS A 18 -12.69 12.19 0.66
C LYS A 18 -12.20 13.36 -0.17
N ALA A 19 -12.91 14.49 -0.09
CA ALA A 19 -12.44 15.75 -0.68
C ALA A 19 -11.16 16.20 0.02
N LEU A 20 -10.12 16.51 -0.76
CA LEU A 20 -8.85 17.01 -0.27
C LEU A 20 -8.82 18.53 -0.39
N ASP A 21 -8.55 19.20 0.74
CA ASP A 21 -8.30 20.63 0.75
C ASP A 21 -6.84 20.88 0.36
N LEU A 22 -6.64 21.62 -0.73
CA LEU A 22 -5.33 21.89 -1.30
C LEU A 22 -5.04 23.39 -1.19
N ASP A 23 -3.86 23.71 -0.65
CA ASP A 23 -3.39 25.08 -0.49
C ASP A 23 -3.09 25.79 -1.83
N VAL A 24 -2.77 25.01 -2.86
CA VAL A 24 -2.75 25.46 -4.26
C VAL A 24 -3.70 24.57 -5.06
N PRO A 25 -4.69 25.13 -5.78
CA PRO A 25 -5.62 24.32 -6.56
C PRO A 25 -4.89 23.68 -7.75
N PRO A 26 -5.39 22.53 -8.26
CA PRO A 26 -4.93 21.99 -9.53
C PRO A 26 -5.07 23.01 -10.67
N GLN A 27 -4.19 22.94 -11.65
CA GLN A 27 -4.15 23.87 -12.78
C GLN A 27 -4.10 23.12 -14.10
N ILE A 28 -4.80 23.63 -15.11
CA ILE A 28 -4.72 23.09 -16.47
C ILE A 28 -3.71 23.93 -17.24
N TYR A 29 -2.64 23.29 -17.72
CA TYR A 29 -1.64 23.91 -18.57
C TYR A 29 -1.45 23.10 -19.85
N SER A 30 -1.60 23.73 -21.01
CA SER A 30 -1.49 23.10 -22.33
C SER A 30 -2.31 21.81 -22.46
N GLY A 31 -3.55 21.82 -21.93
CA GLY A 31 -4.45 20.66 -21.98
C GLY A 31 -4.10 19.53 -21.02
N ARG A 32 -3.22 19.76 -20.04
CA ARG A 32 -2.86 18.79 -19.01
C ARG A 32 -3.19 19.31 -17.63
N THR A 33 -3.79 18.47 -16.81
CA THR A 33 -4.07 18.79 -15.40
C THR A 33 -2.81 18.55 -14.57
N PHE A 34 -2.38 19.59 -13.88
CA PHE A 34 -1.30 19.59 -12.91
C PHE A 34 -1.87 19.66 -11.51
N VAL A 35 -1.34 18.84 -10.61
CA VAL A 35 -1.77 18.78 -9.22
C VAL A 35 -0.58 19.05 -8.29
N PRO A 36 -0.81 19.65 -7.10
CA PRO A 36 0.25 19.82 -6.10
C PRO A 36 0.73 18.45 -5.63
N LEU A 37 2.00 18.12 -5.90
CA LEU A 37 2.54 16.80 -5.60
C LEU A 37 2.36 16.46 -4.12
N ARG A 38 2.85 17.33 -3.24
CA ARG A 38 2.87 17.09 -1.79
C ARG A 38 1.48 16.76 -1.22
N GLY A 39 0.48 17.58 -1.53
CA GLY A 39 -0.87 17.38 -0.98
C GLY A 39 -1.46 16.03 -1.39
N ILE A 40 -1.28 15.62 -2.64
CA ILE A 40 -1.79 14.33 -3.13
C ILE A 40 -1.02 13.17 -2.48
N PHE A 41 0.29 13.26 -2.46
CA PHE A 41 1.19 12.21 -1.97
C PHE A 41 1.07 11.99 -0.46
N GLU A 42 1.03 13.06 0.34
CA GLU A 42 0.80 13.00 1.78
C GLU A 42 -0.58 12.42 2.12
N ALA A 43 -1.63 12.81 1.39
CA ALA A 43 -2.97 12.25 1.56
C ALA A 43 -3.05 10.76 1.25
N LEU A 44 -2.08 10.23 0.50
CA LEU A 44 -1.92 8.81 0.19
C LEU A 44 -0.93 8.10 1.12
N GLY A 45 -0.48 8.76 2.19
CA GLY A 45 0.39 8.19 3.21
C GLY A 45 1.86 8.09 2.81
N THR A 46 2.31 8.85 1.80
CA THR A 46 3.74 8.91 1.46
C THR A 46 4.45 9.97 2.29
N GLN A 47 5.70 9.72 2.66
CA GLN A 47 6.58 10.75 3.21
C GLN A 47 7.25 11.53 2.09
N ILE A 48 7.33 12.86 2.21
CA ILE A 48 7.91 13.74 1.20
C ILE A 48 9.12 14.48 1.77
N GLN A 49 10.24 14.39 1.07
CA GLN A 49 11.43 15.22 1.29
C GLN A 49 11.67 16.14 0.08
N TRP A 50 12.15 17.34 0.36
CA TRP A 50 12.48 18.35 -0.65
C TRP A 50 13.91 18.83 -0.42
N ASP A 51 14.75 18.73 -1.45
CA ASP A 51 16.06 19.35 -1.50
C ASP A 51 15.97 20.65 -2.33
N PRO A 52 16.04 21.83 -1.69
CA PRO A 52 15.97 23.11 -2.39
C PRO A 52 17.22 23.41 -3.23
N THR A 53 18.36 22.76 -2.96
CA THR A 53 19.63 23.01 -3.67
C THR A 53 19.58 22.41 -5.07
N THR A 54 19.02 21.20 -5.17
CA THR A 54 18.92 20.46 -6.43
C THR A 54 17.53 20.52 -7.05
N GLU A 55 16.57 21.14 -6.36
CA GLU A 55 15.15 21.16 -6.70
C GLU A 55 14.56 19.75 -6.87
N THR A 56 14.95 18.85 -5.96
CA THR A 56 14.60 17.42 -6.01
C THR A 56 13.60 17.06 -4.94
N ILE A 57 12.56 16.32 -5.33
CA ILE A 57 11.58 15.69 -4.46
C ILE A 57 11.92 14.22 -4.34
N THR A 58 11.96 13.73 -3.11
CA THR A 58 12.01 12.30 -2.81
C THR A 58 10.74 11.94 -2.05
N ALA A 59 9.93 11.04 -2.61
CA ALA A 59 8.73 10.51 -1.98
C ALA A 59 8.94 9.03 -1.62
N THR A 60 8.57 8.63 -0.41
CA THR A 60 8.73 7.25 0.07
C THR A 60 7.43 6.70 0.67
N LYS A 61 7.12 5.43 0.37
CA LYS A 61 6.01 4.69 0.97
C LYS A 61 6.31 3.18 0.96
N GLY A 62 6.59 2.61 2.11
CA GLY A 62 7.09 1.22 2.19
C GLY A 62 8.37 1.07 1.35
N SER A 63 8.39 0.11 0.43
CA SER A 63 9.50 -0.09 -0.52
C SER A 63 9.48 0.82 -1.75
N LEU A 64 8.43 1.63 -1.93
CA LEU A 64 8.32 2.57 -3.05
C LEU A 64 9.17 3.82 -2.78
N VAL A 65 10.09 4.12 -3.69
CA VAL A 65 10.90 5.35 -3.70
C VAL A 65 10.73 6.07 -5.02
N ILE A 66 10.26 7.30 -4.99
CA ILE A 66 10.10 8.16 -6.16
C ILE A 66 11.04 9.36 -6.03
N VAL A 67 11.90 9.58 -7.01
CA VAL A 67 12.80 10.74 -7.08
C VAL A 67 12.46 11.55 -8.33
N LEU A 68 12.04 12.79 -8.13
CA LEU A 68 11.63 13.69 -9.20
C LEU A 68 12.34 15.04 -9.03
N LYS A 69 13.01 15.49 -10.09
CA LYS A 69 13.63 16.81 -10.14
C LYS A 69 12.78 17.78 -10.95
N VAL A 70 12.58 18.98 -10.44
CA VAL A 70 11.82 20.03 -11.13
C VAL A 70 12.49 20.37 -12.47
N GLY A 71 11.68 20.57 -13.51
CA GLY A 71 12.16 20.89 -14.86
C GLY A 71 12.63 19.70 -15.71
N GLU A 72 12.85 18.53 -15.13
CA GLU A 72 13.16 17.30 -15.88
C GLU A 72 11.89 16.64 -16.44
N SER A 73 12.00 16.04 -17.63
CA SER A 73 10.93 15.25 -18.26
C SER A 73 10.99 13.76 -17.91
N PHE A 74 11.59 13.44 -16.77
CA PHE A 74 11.69 12.08 -16.24
C PHE A 74 11.76 12.10 -14.71
N ALA A 75 11.47 10.96 -14.10
CA ALA A 75 11.62 10.67 -12.69
C ALA A 75 12.28 9.29 -12.53
N TYR A 76 12.63 8.94 -11.31
CA TYR A 76 13.02 7.58 -10.94
C TYR A 76 11.96 6.99 -10.01
N ILE A 77 11.55 5.77 -10.27
CA ILE A 77 10.66 4.98 -9.42
C ILE A 77 11.40 3.68 -9.11
N ASN A 78 11.70 3.42 -7.84
CA ASN A 78 12.52 2.29 -7.41
C ASN A 78 13.82 2.16 -8.22
N ASN A 79 14.48 3.30 -8.45
CA ASN A 79 15.71 3.43 -9.24
C ASN A 79 15.56 3.19 -10.76
N GLU A 80 14.36 2.87 -11.25
CA GLU A 80 14.06 2.77 -12.69
C GLU A 80 13.64 4.14 -13.25
N LYS A 81 14.20 4.52 -14.39
CA LYS A 81 13.90 5.81 -15.04
C LYS A 81 12.57 5.75 -15.79
N VAL A 82 11.63 6.61 -15.41
CA VAL A 82 10.29 6.72 -16.01
C VAL A 82 10.12 8.09 -16.64
N SER A 83 9.52 8.14 -17.84
CA SER A 83 9.26 9.40 -18.53
C SER A 83 8.10 10.15 -17.87
N VAL A 84 8.26 11.47 -17.72
CA VAL A 84 7.19 12.36 -17.28
C VAL A 84 6.75 13.15 -18.50
N ASP A 85 5.47 13.03 -18.87
CA ASP A 85 4.95 13.61 -20.10
C ASP A 85 5.15 15.13 -20.17
N ALA A 86 5.02 15.85 -19.05
CA ALA A 86 5.38 17.25 -18.88
C ALA A 86 6.27 17.45 -17.63
N PRO A 87 7.34 18.25 -17.72
CA PRO A 87 8.16 18.55 -16.57
C PRO A 87 7.36 19.12 -15.39
N ALA A 88 7.76 18.73 -14.19
CA ALA A 88 7.25 19.32 -12.97
C ALA A 88 7.61 20.81 -12.90
N ARG A 89 6.76 21.62 -12.28
CA ARG A 89 6.91 23.09 -12.23
C ARG A 89 6.57 23.62 -10.85
N ILE A 90 7.19 24.72 -10.46
CA ILE A 90 6.86 25.39 -9.20
C ILE A 90 5.86 26.52 -9.49
N VAL A 91 4.71 26.49 -8.83
CA VAL A 91 3.68 27.54 -8.89
C VAL A 91 3.30 27.91 -7.45
N SER A 92 3.38 29.20 -7.12
CA SER A 92 3.06 29.72 -5.77
C SER A 92 3.80 28.98 -4.64
N GLY A 93 5.05 28.56 -4.88
CA GLY A 93 5.84 27.81 -3.90
C GLY A 93 5.42 26.36 -3.69
N ARG A 94 4.65 25.77 -4.62
CA ARG A 94 4.31 24.35 -4.65
C ARG A 94 4.79 23.71 -5.93
N THR A 95 5.29 22.49 -5.83
CA THR A 95 5.63 21.69 -7.00
C THR A 95 4.38 21.02 -7.54
N LEU A 96 4.08 21.35 -8.79
CA LEU A 96 2.97 20.82 -9.57
C LEU A 96 3.50 19.79 -10.55
N VAL A 97 2.84 18.64 -10.60
CA VAL A 97 3.17 17.53 -11.50
C VAL A 97 1.95 17.13 -12.33
N PRO A 98 2.16 16.56 -13.54
CA PRO A 98 1.07 16.01 -14.33
C PRO A 98 0.32 14.95 -13.53
N LEU A 99 -1.01 15.04 -13.54
CA LEU A 99 -1.87 14.09 -12.84
C LEU A 99 -1.63 12.63 -13.28
N ARG A 100 -1.32 12.42 -14.56
CA ARG A 100 -0.97 11.10 -15.11
C ARG A 100 0.24 10.48 -14.42
N PHE A 101 1.31 11.28 -14.23
CA PHE A 101 2.51 10.81 -13.54
C PHE A 101 2.19 10.33 -12.12
N VAL A 102 1.32 11.05 -11.39
CA VAL A 102 0.89 10.64 -10.05
C VAL A 102 0.19 9.28 -10.08
N SER A 103 -0.71 9.07 -11.04
CA SER A 103 -1.42 7.81 -11.24
C SER A 103 -0.46 6.65 -11.46
N GLU A 104 0.50 6.83 -12.37
CA GLU A 104 1.46 5.80 -12.77
C GLU A 104 2.46 5.51 -11.65
N ALA A 105 2.99 6.55 -11.02
CA ALA A 105 4.03 6.40 -10.00
C ALA A 105 3.54 5.68 -8.73
N LEU A 106 2.25 5.83 -8.42
CA LEU A 106 1.63 5.26 -7.22
C LEU A 106 0.70 4.07 -7.55
N GLY A 107 0.61 3.65 -8.81
CA GLY A 107 -0.27 2.55 -9.23
C GLY A 107 -1.77 2.81 -8.97
N LEU A 108 -2.19 4.06 -9.03
CA LEU A 108 -3.55 4.50 -8.70
C LEU A 108 -4.44 4.53 -9.95
N THR A 109 -5.75 4.45 -9.72
CA THR A 109 -6.76 4.79 -10.72
C THR A 109 -7.09 6.26 -10.57
N VAL A 110 -7.01 7.01 -11.68
CA VAL A 110 -7.40 8.41 -11.71
C VAL A 110 -8.51 8.61 -12.74
N ASN A 111 -9.60 9.23 -12.31
CA ASN A 111 -10.70 9.65 -13.16
C ASN A 111 -10.82 11.19 -13.16
N TRP A 112 -11.09 11.75 -14.33
CA TRP A 112 -11.35 13.17 -14.50
C TRP A 112 -12.79 13.35 -14.98
N ASP A 113 -13.57 14.17 -14.26
CA ASP A 113 -14.91 14.58 -14.68
C ASP A 113 -14.86 16.03 -15.20
N ASP A 114 -14.95 16.18 -16.52
CA ASP A 114 -14.96 17.48 -17.20
C ASP A 114 -16.15 18.37 -16.79
N LYS A 115 -17.30 17.79 -16.43
CA LYS A 115 -18.52 18.55 -16.10
C LYS A 115 -18.43 19.20 -14.74
N THR A 116 -17.78 18.51 -13.80
CA THR A 116 -17.64 18.97 -12.41
C THR A 116 -16.22 19.44 -12.09
N MET A 117 -15.32 19.43 -13.08
CA MET A 117 -13.88 19.68 -12.93
C MET A 117 -13.27 18.91 -11.75
N THR A 118 -13.65 17.65 -11.58
CA THR A 118 -13.25 16.86 -10.41
C THR A 118 -12.26 15.77 -10.81
N VAL A 119 -11.10 15.80 -10.15
CA VAL A 119 -10.14 14.69 -10.13
C VAL A 119 -10.56 13.73 -9.04
N THR A 120 -10.84 12.48 -9.39
CA THR A 120 -11.00 11.39 -8.42
C THR A 120 -9.79 10.48 -8.49
N ILE A 121 -9.11 10.31 -7.37
CA ILE A 121 -7.96 9.42 -7.21
C ILE A 121 -8.41 8.29 -6.28
N SER A 122 -8.21 7.07 -6.74
CA SER A 122 -8.49 5.88 -5.96
C SER A 122 -7.26 5.00 -6.01
N SER A 123 -6.82 4.51 -4.84
CA SER A 123 -5.91 3.37 -4.85
C SER A 123 -6.57 2.21 -5.60
N LYS A 124 -5.77 1.33 -6.23
CA LYS A 124 -6.33 0.09 -6.81
C LYS A 124 -7.03 -0.78 -5.75
N THR A 125 -6.75 -0.49 -4.47
CA THR A 125 -7.39 -1.03 -3.27
C THR A 125 -8.71 -0.32 -2.92
N ASP A 126 -8.98 0.88 -3.45
CA ASP A 126 -10.16 1.73 -3.18
C ASP A 126 -11.16 1.81 -4.34
N SER A 127 -10.93 1.18 -5.49
CA SER A 127 -11.97 0.99 -6.55
C SER A 127 -13.10 0.01 -6.13
N LEU A 128 -13.34 0.00 -4.83
CA LEU A 128 -13.96 -1.04 -4.04
C LEU A 128 -14.84 -0.36 -2.96
N SER A 129 -14.69 0.95 -2.71
CA SER A 129 -15.48 1.74 -1.73
C SER A 129 -16.65 2.55 -2.32
N SER A 130 -17.27 2.11 -3.41
CA SER A 130 -18.71 2.39 -3.62
C SER A 130 -19.51 1.31 -2.87
N PRO A 131 -20.63 1.61 -2.18
CA PRO A 131 -21.37 0.62 -1.40
C PRO A 131 -22.10 -0.33 -2.36
N THR A 132 -21.37 -1.30 -2.90
CA THR A 132 -21.89 -2.47 -3.57
C THR A 132 -20.93 -3.61 -3.26
N SER A 133 -21.25 -4.34 -2.19
CA SER A 133 -20.78 -5.70 -1.89
C SER A 133 -19.37 -6.05 -2.38
N GLN A 134 -18.35 -5.40 -1.83
CA GLN A 134 -17.07 -6.07 -1.71
C GLN A 134 -17.25 -7.28 -0.83
N LYS A 135 -17.03 -8.47 -1.40
CA LYS A 135 -16.98 -9.70 -0.62
C LYS A 135 -15.71 -9.65 0.23
N VAL A 136 -15.84 -9.14 1.46
CA VAL A 136 -14.84 -9.33 2.50
C VAL A 136 -14.74 -10.83 2.70
N MET A 137 -13.54 -11.36 2.45
CA MET A 137 -13.24 -12.77 2.62
C MET A 137 -13.56 -13.15 4.07
N THR A 138 -14.29 -14.24 4.29
CA THR A 138 -14.45 -14.72 5.67
C THR A 138 -13.14 -15.37 6.14
N PRO A 139 -12.92 -15.54 7.46
CA PRO A 139 -11.77 -16.28 7.94
C PRO A 139 -11.67 -17.69 7.35
N GLU A 140 -12.80 -18.36 7.14
CA GLU A 140 -12.85 -19.70 6.53
C GLU A 140 -12.37 -19.67 5.08
N GLU A 141 -12.75 -18.64 4.33
CA GLU A 141 -12.28 -18.44 2.95
C GLU A 141 -10.78 -18.10 2.89
N ALA A 142 -10.26 -17.36 3.88
CA ALA A 142 -8.84 -17.06 3.99
C ALA A 142 -8.00 -18.30 4.31
N VAL A 143 -8.47 -19.15 5.22
CA VAL A 143 -7.85 -20.45 5.52
C VAL A 143 -7.90 -21.37 4.31
N ALA A 144 -9.03 -21.43 3.61
CA ALA A 144 -9.17 -22.25 2.40
C ALA A 144 -8.26 -21.76 1.26
N LEU A 145 -8.12 -20.45 1.07
CA LEU A 145 -7.17 -19.86 0.13
C LEU A 145 -5.74 -20.27 0.47
N PHE A 146 -5.34 -20.12 1.74
CA PHE A 146 -3.99 -20.46 2.16
C PHE A 146 -3.71 -21.97 1.98
N LYS A 147 -4.67 -22.82 2.34
CA LYS A 147 -4.61 -24.26 2.07
C LYS A 147 -4.40 -24.57 0.58
N ALA A 148 -5.17 -23.93 -0.30
CA ALA A 148 -5.04 -24.14 -1.75
C ALA A 148 -3.65 -23.73 -2.27
N ARG A 149 -3.07 -22.64 -1.76
CA ARG A 149 -1.70 -22.21 -2.12
C ARG A 149 -0.63 -23.20 -1.69
N LEU A 150 -0.77 -23.78 -0.50
CA LEU A 150 0.11 -24.85 -0.03
C LEU A 150 0.02 -26.08 -0.94
N GLU A 151 -1.19 -26.47 -1.33
CA GLU A 151 -1.40 -27.59 -2.25
C GLU A 151 -0.84 -27.32 -3.65
N GLU A 152 -0.92 -26.09 -4.17
CA GLU A 152 -0.32 -25.68 -5.45
C GLU A 152 1.21 -25.90 -5.48
N ILE A 153 1.89 -25.66 -4.36
CA ILE A 153 3.34 -25.86 -4.23
C ILE A 153 3.71 -27.29 -3.78
N GLY A 154 2.74 -28.21 -3.75
CA GLY A 154 2.94 -29.62 -3.45
C GLY A 154 2.93 -29.97 -1.96
N LEU A 155 2.51 -29.05 -1.08
CA LEU A 155 2.36 -29.30 0.35
C LEU A 155 0.95 -29.78 0.68
N THR A 156 0.85 -30.87 1.44
CA THR A 156 -0.44 -31.46 1.83
C THR A 156 -0.86 -31.00 3.21
N VAL A 157 -1.97 -30.26 3.30
CA VAL A 157 -2.59 -29.86 4.58
C VAL A 157 -3.56 -30.94 5.04
N VAL A 158 -3.37 -31.45 6.25
CA VAL A 158 -4.18 -32.50 6.88
C VAL A 158 -5.01 -31.94 8.03
N ASP A 159 -6.22 -32.46 8.20
CA ASP A 159 -7.07 -32.09 9.35
C ASP A 159 -6.73 -32.93 10.60
N SER A 160 -6.01 -34.04 10.43
CA SER A 160 -5.53 -34.94 11.49
C SER A 160 -4.44 -35.88 10.97
N GLY A 161 -3.50 -36.31 11.83
CA GLY A 161 -2.54 -37.38 11.51
C GLY A 161 -1.09 -36.92 11.52
N TYR A 162 -0.36 -37.19 10.45
CA TYR A 162 0.99 -36.65 10.23
C TYR A 162 0.93 -35.75 8.99
N GLY A 163 1.35 -34.50 9.11
CA GLY A 163 1.34 -33.54 8.01
C GLY A 163 1.31 -32.09 8.47
N ILE A 164 0.91 -31.20 7.57
CA ILE A 164 0.81 -29.76 7.80
C ILE A 164 -0.60 -29.41 8.29
N TYR A 165 -0.70 -28.55 9.30
CA TYR A 165 -1.94 -28.02 9.84
C TYR A 165 -1.99 -26.51 9.69
N LEU A 166 -3.18 -26.01 9.45
CA LEU A 166 -3.50 -24.59 9.54
C LEU A 166 -4.44 -24.36 10.72
N THR A 167 -4.07 -23.43 11.60
CA THR A 167 -4.90 -23.01 12.72
C THR A 167 -5.18 -21.53 12.59
N TYR A 168 -6.46 -21.16 12.53
CA TYR A 168 -6.89 -19.76 12.57
C TYR A 168 -7.12 -19.30 14.01
N ASP A 169 -6.50 -18.19 14.41
CA ASP A 169 -6.70 -17.57 15.73
C ASP A 169 -7.27 -16.15 15.58
N LYS A 170 -8.59 -16.06 15.68
CA LYS A 170 -9.34 -14.79 15.63
C LYS A 170 -8.85 -13.75 16.64
N SER A 171 -8.31 -14.17 17.80
CA SER A 171 -7.84 -13.23 18.83
C SER A 171 -6.60 -12.45 18.40
N LYS A 172 -5.92 -12.90 17.34
CA LYS A 172 -4.69 -12.34 16.81
C LYS A 172 -4.90 -11.50 15.55
N ASP A 173 -6.12 -11.49 14.99
CA ASP A 173 -6.46 -10.66 13.84
C ASP A 173 -6.19 -9.18 14.12
N LYS A 174 -5.78 -8.44 13.10
CA LYS A 174 -5.62 -6.98 13.17
C LYS A 174 -6.43 -6.30 12.10
N VAL A 175 -6.91 -5.11 12.44
CA VAL A 175 -7.51 -4.19 11.47
C VAL A 175 -6.53 -3.04 11.28
N ILE A 176 -5.99 -2.90 10.07
CA ILE A 176 -5.06 -1.84 9.68
C ILE A 176 -5.73 -1.09 8.53
N ASP A 177 -5.91 0.22 8.68
CA ASP A 177 -6.56 1.08 7.68
C ASP A 177 -7.93 0.56 7.16
N GLY A 178 -8.69 -0.10 8.04
CA GLY A 178 -10.01 -0.65 7.72
C GLY A 178 -10.00 -2.01 7.02
N VAL A 179 -8.81 -2.59 6.78
CA VAL A 179 -8.61 -3.94 6.24
C VAL A 179 -8.34 -4.90 7.39
N THR A 180 -9.08 -6.02 7.44
CA THR A 180 -8.79 -7.11 8.39
C THR A 180 -7.68 -7.99 7.83
N TYR A 181 -6.72 -8.33 8.67
CA TYR A 181 -5.66 -9.30 8.41
C TYR A 181 -5.91 -10.52 9.30
N TYR A 182 -6.24 -11.65 8.67
CA TYR A 182 -6.55 -12.89 9.37
C TYR A 182 -5.28 -13.62 9.74
N PHE A 183 -5.07 -13.86 11.04
CA PHE A 183 -3.88 -14.55 11.53
C PHE A 183 -4.03 -16.07 11.40
N ILE A 184 -3.13 -16.70 10.66
CA ILE A 184 -3.12 -18.13 10.44
C ILE A 184 -1.77 -18.69 10.86
N GLN A 185 -1.82 -19.60 11.82
CA GLN A 185 -0.69 -20.41 12.23
C GLN A 185 -0.56 -21.61 11.29
N PHE A 186 0.65 -21.84 10.82
CA PHE A 186 1.08 -22.99 10.05
C PHE A 186 1.93 -23.86 10.96
N GLY A 187 1.66 -25.17 11.02
CA GLY A 187 2.42 -26.08 11.87
C GLY A 187 2.58 -27.47 11.26
N GLU A 188 3.71 -28.14 11.51
CA GLU A 188 3.88 -29.55 11.20
C GLU A 188 3.72 -30.40 12.47
N SER A 189 2.90 -31.45 12.44
CA SER A 189 2.93 -32.46 13.52
C SER A 189 3.97 -33.53 13.19
N TYR A 190 5.24 -33.25 13.50
CA TYR A 190 6.24 -34.30 13.66
C TYR A 190 6.54 -34.52 15.14
N PRO A 191 6.75 -35.77 15.60
CA PRO A 191 6.95 -36.07 17.02
C PRO A 191 8.14 -35.33 17.66
N ASP A 192 9.12 -34.94 16.84
CA ASP A 192 10.42 -34.43 17.34
C ASP A 192 10.92 -33.15 16.64
N TRP A 193 10.30 -32.68 15.55
CA TRP A 193 10.82 -31.57 14.69
C TRP A 193 9.74 -30.72 14.01
N GLY A 194 8.60 -30.48 14.66
CA GLY A 194 7.51 -29.69 14.07
C GLY A 194 7.82 -28.18 14.06
N GLY A 195 7.86 -27.58 12.88
CA GLY A 195 7.98 -26.13 12.72
C GLY A 195 6.67 -25.39 12.84
N ILE A 196 6.71 -24.19 13.41
CA ILE A 196 5.57 -23.28 13.46
C ILE A 196 5.91 -22.01 12.68
N GLY A 197 5.18 -21.77 11.61
CA GLY A 197 5.20 -20.51 10.86
C GLY A 197 3.95 -19.69 11.17
N PHE A 198 4.08 -18.36 11.12
CA PHE A 198 2.96 -17.45 11.31
C PHE A 198 2.72 -16.62 10.05
N TYR A 199 1.47 -16.60 9.60
CA TYR A 199 1.04 -15.92 8.38
C TYR A 199 -0.17 -15.03 8.64
N VAL A 200 -0.34 -14.01 7.81
CA VAL A 200 -1.59 -13.25 7.72
C VAL A 200 -2.13 -13.23 6.30
N VAL A 201 -3.45 -13.23 6.18
CA VAL A 201 -4.15 -13.09 4.89
C VAL A 201 -4.95 -11.79 4.89
N ASN A 202 -4.75 -10.97 3.86
CA ASN A 202 -5.52 -9.76 3.64
C ASN A 202 -6.97 -10.10 3.26
N SER A 203 -7.94 -9.65 4.08
CA SER A 203 -9.37 -9.94 3.88
C SER A 203 -9.99 -9.39 2.60
N ILE A 204 -9.30 -8.48 1.90
CA ILE A 204 -9.76 -7.87 0.64
C ILE A 204 -8.99 -8.44 -0.55
N THR A 205 -7.66 -8.46 -0.49
CA THR A 205 -6.83 -8.85 -1.64
C THR A 205 -6.55 -10.35 -1.70
N GLY A 206 -6.65 -11.06 -0.57
CA GLY A 206 -6.19 -12.43 -0.44
C GLY A 206 -4.67 -12.58 -0.46
N GLU A 207 -3.91 -11.49 -0.43
CA GLU A 207 -2.46 -11.57 -0.31
C GLU A 207 -2.07 -12.22 1.02
N ILE A 208 -1.13 -13.16 0.95
CA ILE A 208 -0.61 -13.92 2.08
C ILE A 208 0.78 -13.37 2.40
N TYR A 209 1.05 -13.19 3.68
CA TYR A 209 2.33 -12.67 4.14
C TYR A 209 2.85 -13.47 5.31
N SER A 210 4.17 -13.69 5.36
CA SER A 210 4.85 -14.31 6.50
C SER A 210 5.22 -13.26 7.56
N ILE A 211 5.12 -13.64 8.83
CA ILE A 211 5.28 -12.76 10.00
C ILE A 211 6.55 -13.08 10.77
N ALA A 212 6.79 -14.37 11.01
CA ALA A 212 7.97 -14.88 11.67
C ALA A 212 8.05 -16.39 11.46
N VAL A 213 9.29 -16.87 11.38
CA VAL A 213 9.67 -18.28 11.39
C VAL A 213 10.81 -18.36 12.40
N ASP A 214 10.50 -18.73 13.65
CA ASP A 214 11.49 -18.79 14.73
C ASP A 214 12.17 -20.16 14.74
N TRP A 215 13.51 -20.17 14.70
CA TRP A 215 14.32 -21.37 14.87
C TRP A 215 15.68 -21.04 15.49
N GLU A 216 15.93 -21.56 16.70
CA GLU A 216 17.28 -21.62 17.27
C GLU A 216 18.29 -22.48 16.46
N ASN A 217 17.91 -23.13 15.34
CA ASN A 217 18.80 -24.09 14.64
C ASN A 217 18.66 -24.16 13.10
N TYR A 218 18.91 -23.04 12.40
CA TYR A 218 19.47 -22.99 11.03
C TYR A 218 19.02 -24.08 10.01
N GLU A 219 17.82 -23.95 9.45
CA GLU A 219 17.55 -24.10 8.01
C GLU A 219 16.13 -23.59 7.73
N THR A 220 16.04 -22.39 7.13
CA THR A 220 14.79 -21.85 6.62
C THR A 220 14.33 -22.69 5.43
N PHE A 221 13.28 -23.49 5.61
CA PHE A 221 12.48 -23.94 4.46
C PHE A 221 11.67 -22.74 3.99
N GLU A 222 12.27 -21.94 3.12
CA GLU A 222 11.61 -20.81 2.47
C GLU A 222 10.62 -21.38 1.45
N TYR A 223 9.43 -21.74 1.91
CA TYR A 223 8.31 -22.01 1.02
C TYR A 223 7.89 -20.65 0.46
N GLU A 224 8.30 -20.38 -0.78
CA GLU A 224 8.08 -19.08 -1.45
C GLU A 224 6.58 -18.87 -1.72
N LEU A 225 5.85 -18.42 -0.70
CA LEU A 225 4.39 -18.22 -0.70
C LEU A 225 4.00 -16.74 -0.79
N ASP A 226 4.91 -15.87 -1.24
CA ASP A 226 4.87 -14.40 -1.30
C ASP A 226 5.45 -13.64 -0.10
N LYS A 227 5.67 -12.33 -0.35
CA LYS A 227 6.50 -11.31 0.31
C LYS A 227 6.61 -11.41 1.84
N ASN A 228 7.85 -11.33 2.32
CA ASN A 228 8.19 -11.19 3.73
C ASN A 228 7.75 -9.79 4.24
N LEU A 229 6.84 -9.73 5.22
CA LEU A 229 6.43 -8.49 5.89
C LEU A 229 7.34 -8.11 7.07
N ALA A 230 8.34 -8.95 7.39
CA ALA A 230 9.22 -8.73 8.52
C ALA A 230 10.09 -7.47 8.42
N ASP A 231 10.10 -6.74 7.28
CA ASP A 231 10.81 -5.47 7.12
C ASP A 231 9.89 -4.23 7.24
N ASP A 232 8.58 -4.39 7.24
CA ASP A 232 7.62 -3.28 7.32
C ASP A 232 7.50 -2.77 8.78
N GLU A 233 7.82 -1.49 9.01
CA GLU A 233 7.84 -0.89 10.36
C GLU A 233 6.45 -0.88 11.04
N VAL A 234 5.38 -0.70 10.27
CA VAL A 234 4.00 -0.76 10.78
C VAL A 234 3.71 -2.20 11.17
N PHE A 235 4.10 -3.16 10.35
CA PHE A 235 3.89 -4.57 10.62
C PHE A 235 4.68 -5.07 11.85
N LYS A 236 5.94 -4.67 11.99
CA LYS A 236 6.77 -4.93 13.17
C LYS A 236 6.09 -4.48 14.46
N GLN A 237 5.49 -3.29 14.44
CA GLN A 237 4.80 -2.74 15.60
C GLN A 237 3.60 -3.60 16.08
N TYR A 238 2.89 -4.27 15.18
CA TYR A 238 1.66 -5.00 15.51
C TYR A 238 1.84 -6.51 15.67
N PHE A 239 2.89 -7.08 15.06
CA PHE A 239 3.06 -8.52 14.92
C PHE A 239 4.44 -9.06 15.28
N SER A 240 5.46 -8.21 15.52
CA SER A 240 6.71 -8.72 16.09
C SER A 240 6.48 -9.21 17.53
N PRO A 241 7.13 -10.31 17.95
CA PRO A 241 7.25 -10.61 19.36
C PRO A 241 7.95 -9.41 20.02
N ASN A 242 7.36 -8.86 21.08
CA ASN A 242 8.01 -7.80 21.86
C ASN A 242 9.45 -8.25 22.22
N GLU A 243 10.47 -7.62 21.63
CA GLU A 243 11.82 -7.61 22.20
C GLU A 243 11.75 -6.84 23.53
N GLY A 244 11.31 -7.48 24.60
CA GLY A 244 11.08 -6.77 25.86
C GLY A 244 10.53 -7.57 27.03
N MET A 245 10.77 -8.88 27.13
CA MET A 245 10.41 -9.67 28.32
C MET A 245 11.53 -10.60 28.83
N TYR A 246 12.80 -10.26 28.57
CA TYR A 246 13.96 -10.89 29.21
C TYR A 246 14.97 -9.85 29.73
N GLU A 247 14.48 -8.80 30.37
CA GLU A 247 15.24 -8.14 31.42
C GLU A 247 14.56 -8.48 32.75
N ASP A 248 15.38 -8.97 33.70
CA ASP A 248 15.05 -9.51 35.02
C ASP A 248 14.59 -10.98 35.11
N MET A 249 15.57 -11.89 35.13
CA MET A 249 15.77 -12.89 36.20
C MET A 249 17.22 -13.41 36.22
#